data_AF-A4JV24-F1
#
_entry.id   AF-A4JV24-F1
#
_cell.length_a   1.000
_cell.length_b   1.000
_cell.length_c   1.000
_cell.angle_alpha   90.00
_cell.angle_beta   90.00
_cell.angle_gamma   90.00
#
_symmetry.space_group_name_H-M   'P 1'
#
loop_
_entity.id
_entity.type
_entity.pdbx_description
1 polymer ?
#
loop_
_entity_poly.entity_id
_entity_poly.type
_entity_poly.pdbx_seq_one_letter_code
_entity_poly.pdbx_strand_id
1 'polypeptide(L)'
;MKSQNTIDIAASRYGRRWVIGVFLVWLIVFELIVGRLYGWSTPATGHDTARAALVLILGCIIAFIAGKRAEGRFKRGHRTQVG
;
A
#
# COMPACT_ATOMS: atom_id res chain seq x y z
N MET A 1 -6.52 -28.20 -12.40
CA MET A 1 -6.00 -26.97 -13.06
C MET A 1 -6.93 -25.76 -12.94
N LYS A 2 -8.27 -25.87 -13.09
CA LYS A 2 -9.18 -24.70 -13.05
C LYS A 2 -9.26 -23.98 -11.68
N SER A 3 -9.15 -24.70 -10.55
CA SER A 3 -9.23 -24.08 -9.21
C SER A 3 -7.98 -23.28 -8.83
N GLN A 4 -6.81 -23.64 -9.36
CA GLN A 4 -5.53 -22.96 -9.09
C GLN A 4 -5.57 -21.53 -9.63
N ASN A 5 -6.15 -21.35 -10.81
CA ASN A 5 -6.36 -20.04 -11.44
C ASN A 5 -7.33 -19.15 -10.63
N THR A 6 -8.36 -19.73 -10.02
CA THR A 6 -9.31 -18.99 -9.19
C THR A 6 -8.68 -18.50 -7.89
N ILE A 7 -7.80 -19.31 -7.28
CA ILE A 7 -7.04 -18.95 -6.07
C ILE A 7 -6.04 -17.82 -6.38
N ASP A 8 -5.37 -17.86 -7.53
CA ASP A 8 -4.45 -16.79 -7.95
C ASP A 8 -5.18 -15.45 -8.16
N ILE A 9 -6.37 -15.47 -8.78
CA ILE A 9 -7.19 -14.27 -8.98
C ILE A 9 -7.70 -13.70 -7.64
N ALA A 10 -8.07 -14.57 -6.69
CA ALA A 10 -8.51 -14.16 -5.36
C ALA A 10 -7.35 -13.56 -4.55
N ALA A 11 -6.16 -14.18 -4.59
CA ALA A 11 -4.96 -13.66 -3.95
C ALA A 11 -4.57 -12.29 -4.53
N SER A 12 -4.57 -12.12 -5.85
CA SER A 12 -4.27 -10.83 -6.50
C SER A 12 -5.28 -9.73 -6.14
N ARG A 13 -6.58 -10.06 -6.00
CA ARG A 13 -7.58 -9.11 -5.51
C ARG A 13 -7.35 -8.73 -4.05
N TYR A 14 -6.96 -9.70 -3.22
CA TYR A 14 -6.68 -9.47 -1.81
C TYR A 14 -5.43 -8.59 -1.60
N GLY A 15 -4.33 -8.91 -2.30
CA GLY A 15 -3.12 -8.10 -2.32
C GLY A 15 -3.38 -6.67 -2.75
N ARG A 16 -4.06 -6.49 -3.88
CA ARG A 16 -4.44 -5.16 -4.39
C ARG A 16 -5.29 -4.36 -3.41
N ARG A 17 -6.27 -4.97 -2.74
CA ARG A 17 -7.06 -4.29 -1.70
C ARG A 17 -6.19 -3.84 -0.53
N TRP A 18 -5.23 -4.67 -0.12
CA TRP A 18 -4.26 -4.33 0.92
C TRP A 18 -3.32 -3.19 0.50
N VAL A 19 -2.80 -3.21 -0.73
CA VAL A 19 -1.97 -2.12 -1.27
C VAL A 19 -2.75 -0.81 -1.25
N ILE A 20 -3.99 -0.82 -1.76
CA ILE A 20 -4.86 0.37 -1.79
C ILE A 20 -5.15 0.86 -0.37
N GLY A 21 -5.50 -0.04 0.55
CA GLY A 21 -5.80 0.32 1.94
C GLY A 21 -4.60 0.93 2.66
N VAL A 22 -3.42 0.31 2.55
CA VAL A 22 -2.18 0.84 3.14
C VAL A 22 -1.81 2.19 2.50
N PHE A 23 -1.97 2.33 1.19
CA PHE A 23 -1.71 3.58 0.48
C PHE A 23 -2.63 4.72 0.94
N LEU A 24 -3.93 4.45 1.12
CA LEU A 24 -4.88 5.44 1.64
C LEU A 24 -4.54 5.87 3.07
N VAL A 25 -4.22 4.91 3.96
CA VAL A 25 -3.79 5.23 5.33
C VAL A 25 -2.50 6.05 5.31
N TRP A 26 -1.55 5.71 4.44
CA TRP A 26 -0.31 6.45 4.27
C TRP A 26 -0.55 7.90 3.81
N LEU A 27 -1.44 8.10 2.85
CA LEU A 27 -1.85 9.42 2.37
C LEU A 27 -2.43 10.28 3.50
N ILE A 28 -3.35 9.73 4.29
CA ILE A 28 -3.97 10.44 5.42
C ILE A 28 -2.90 10.83 6.46
N VAL A 29 -2.01 9.90 6.82
CA VAL A 29 -0.92 10.17 7.77
C VAL A 29 0.02 11.23 7.23
N PHE A 30 0.37 11.15 5.93
CA PHE A 30 1.22 12.13 5.28
C PHE A 30 0.60 13.53 5.30
N GLU A 31 -0.69 13.65 4.96
CA GLU A 31 -1.40 14.92 4.97
C GLU A 31 -1.51 15.52 6.39
N LEU A 32 -1.76 14.68 7.40
CA LEU A 32 -1.75 15.10 8.81
C LEU A 32 -0.37 15.60 9.26
N ILE A 33 0.71 14.92 8.86
CA ILE A 33 2.08 15.33 9.19
C ILE A 33 2.42 16.65 8.52
N VAL A 34 2.14 16.79 7.22
CA VAL A 34 2.41 18.02 6.47
C VAL A 34 1.58 19.18 7.01
N GLY A 35 0.28 18.97 7.23
CA GLY A 35 -0.62 19.96 7.81
C GLY A 35 -0.21 20.38 9.23
N ARG A 36 0.41 19.48 10.01
CA ARG A 36 0.94 19.78 11.34
C ARG A 36 2.27 20.52 11.32
N LEU A 37 3.18 20.14 10.41
CA LEU A 37 4.54 20.69 10.32
C LEU A 37 4.57 22.05 9.64
N TYR A 38 3.86 22.18 8.53
CA TYR A 38 3.89 23.38 7.71
C TYR A 38 2.70 24.29 7.97
N GLY A 39 1.59 23.78 8.52
CA GLY A 39 0.35 24.56 8.63
C GLY A 39 -0.40 24.58 7.30
N TRP A 40 -1.73 24.56 7.37
CA TRP A 40 -2.61 24.40 6.20
C TRP A 40 -2.59 25.59 5.23
N SER A 41 -1.95 26.70 5.63
CA SER A 41 -1.96 27.98 4.91
C SER A 41 -0.59 28.40 4.38
N THR A 42 0.42 27.55 4.50
CA THR A 42 1.80 27.92 4.17
C THR A 42 2.09 27.59 2.71
N PRO A 43 2.61 28.55 1.91
CA PRO A 43 2.87 28.33 0.50
C PRO A 43 3.90 27.22 0.33
N ALA A 44 3.54 26.18 -0.43
CA ALA A 44 4.42 25.06 -0.69
C ALA A 44 5.63 25.52 -1.51
N THR A 45 6.81 25.49 -0.91
CA THR A 45 8.06 25.74 -1.62
C THR A 45 8.35 24.56 -2.55
N GLY A 46 8.97 24.77 -3.72
CA GLY A 46 9.32 23.67 -4.64
C GLY A 46 10.15 22.54 -4.00
N HIS A 47 10.94 22.87 -2.97
CA HIS A 47 11.68 21.91 -2.16
C HIS A 47 10.77 21.00 -1.31
N ASP A 48 9.67 21.53 -0.77
CA ASP A 48 8.70 20.78 0.03
C ASP A 48 7.89 19.84 -0.87
N THR A 49 7.55 20.27 -2.10
CA THR A 49 6.88 19.42 -3.10
C THR A 49 7.75 18.23 -3.51
N ALA A 50 9.06 18.44 -3.68
CA ALA A 50 10.00 17.36 -3.99
C ALA A 50 10.11 16.35 -2.83
N ARG A 51 10.16 16.82 -1.58
CA ARG A 51 10.14 15.95 -0.40
C ARG A 51 8.82 15.18 -0.29
N ALA A 52 7.68 15.83 -0.54
CA ALA A 52 6.38 15.19 -0.54
C ALA A 52 6.28 14.07 -1.58
N ALA A 53 6.77 14.33 -2.80
CA ALA A 53 6.82 13.32 -3.86
C ALA A 53 7.68 12.11 -3.47
N LEU A 54 8.84 12.34 -2.84
CA LEU A 54 9.70 11.25 -2.35
C LEU A 54 9.01 10.41 -1.27
N VAL A 55 8.33 11.03 -0.32
CA VAL A 55 7.60 10.32 0.75
C VAL A 55 6.41 9.52 0.19
N LEU A 56 5.73 10.04 -0.84
CA LEU A 56 4.69 9.32 -1.56
C LEU A 56 5.23 8.10 -2.29
N ILE A 57 6.36 8.24 -3.01
CA ILE A 57 7.02 7.13 -3.71
C ILE A 57 7.45 6.06 -2.71
N LEU A 58 8.02 6.46 -1.57
CA LEU A 58 8.41 5.53 -0.51
C LEU A 58 7.20 4.78 0.06
N GLY A 59 6.10 5.50 0.29
CA GLY A 59 4.82 4.93 0.72
C GLY A 59 4.27 3.90 -0.28
N CYS A 60 4.33 4.19 -1.58
CA CYS A 60 3.96 3.25 -2.64
C CYS A 60 4.79 1.97 -2.59
N ILE A 61 6.11 2.08 -2.43
CA ILE A 61 7.01 0.92 -2.35
C ILE A 61 6.68 0.05 -1.13
N ILE A 62 6.48 0.67 0.04
CA ILE A 62 6.14 -0.03 1.28
C ILE A 62 4.77 -0.72 1.13
N ALA A 63 3.77 -0.02 0.61
CA ALA A 63 2.43 -0.58 0.35
C ALA A 63 2.50 -1.77 -0.61
N PHE A 64 3.30 -1.67 -1.67
CA PHE A 64 3.50 -2.75 -2.64
C PHE A 64 4.14 -3.98 -2.00
N ILE A 65 5.19 -3.80 -1.19
CA ILE A 65 5.85 -4.89 -0.46
C ILE A 65 4.89 -5.54 0.54
N ALA A 66 4.11 -4.73 1.28
CA ALA A 66 3.10 -5.22 2.22
C ALA A 66 2.01 -6.02 1.52
N GLY A 67 1.53 -5.54 0.37
CA GLY A 67 0.58 -6.25 -0.49
C GLY A 67 1.11 -7.60 -0.97
N LYS A 68 2.33 -7.64 -1.50
CA LYS A 68 2.97 -8.90 -1.92
C LYS A 68 3.18 -9.88 -0.77
N ARG A 69 3.51 -9.39 0.43
CA ARG A 69 3.57 -10.23 1.64
C ARG A 69 2.21 -10.80 2.02
N ALA A 70 1.15 -10.01 1.94
CA ALA A 70 -0.22 -10.46 2.21
C ALA A 70 -0.68 -11.53 1.21
N GLU A 71 -0.39 -11.35 -0.09
CA GLU A 71 -0.62 -12.37 -1.13
C GLU A 71 0.12 -13.67 -0.82
N GLY A 72 1.39 -13.57 -0.43
CA GLY A 72 2.22 -14.72 -0.05
C GLY A 72 1.67 -15.48 1.16
N ARG A 73 1.14 -14.79 2.17
CA ARG A 73 0.49 -15.44 3.33
C ARG A 73 -0.82 -16.12 2.93
N PHE A 74 -1.62 -15.50 2.07
CA PHE A 74 -2.88 -16.08 1.60
C PHE A 74 -2.64 -17.39 0.83
N LYS A 75 -1.65 -17.41 -0.08
CA LYS A 75 -1.25 -18.62 -0.80
C LYS A 75 -0.72 -19.72 0.13
N ARG A 76 0.01 -19.37 1.20
CA ARG A 76 0.51 -20.33 2.20
C ARG A 76 -0.61 -20.93 3.05
N GLY A 77 -1.55 -20.12 3.54
CA GLY A 77 -2.68 -20.61 4.35
C GLY A 77 -3.61 -21.54 3.57
N HIS A 78 -3.86 -21.25 2.28
CA HIS A 78 -4.66 -22.13 1.44
C HIS A 78 -3.96 -23.44 1.07
N ARG A 79 -2.63 -23.46 0.95
CA ARG A 79 -1.88 -24.70 0.68
C ARG A 79 -1.90 -25.68 1.86
N THR A 80 -2.06 -25.17 3.08
CA THR A 80 -2.15 -25.97 4.32
C THR A 80 -3.55 -26.53 4.58
N GLN A 81 -4.62 -25.95 4.00
CA GLN A 81 -5.99 -26.48 4.16
C GLN A 81 -6.38 -27.59 3.15
N VAL A 82 -5.56 -27.86 2.15
CA VAL A 82 -5.85 -28.83 1.07
C VAL A 82 -4.86 -30.01 1.08
N GLY A 83 -3.98 -30.10 2.09
CA GLY A 83 -3.11 -31.25 2.35
C GLY A 83 -3.57 -31.99 3.59
#